data_AF-A0A350X6Y4-F1
#
_entry.id   AF-A0A350X6Y4-F1
#
_cell.length_a   1.000
_cell.length_b   1.000
_cell.length_c   1.000
_cell.angle_alpha   90.00
_cell.angle_beta   90.00
_cell.angle_gamma   90.00
#
_symmetry.space_group_name_H-M   'P 1'
#
loop_
_entity.id
_entity.type
_entity.pdbx_description
1 polymer ?
#
loop_
_entity_poly.entity_id
_entity_poly.type
_entity_poly.pdbx_seq_one_letter_code
_entity_poly.pdbx_strand_id
1 'polypeptide(L)'
;LLLKKPLSNFYVTNITDTWVPFTGVIEMSALVDRKYLGGNALVYLPKYLPSDDPAFYLSDKELEEKFVQALLQMYPRFERSDLLCFQVSRVRYVLAISTVNYSEKLPPMPTSIPGVYIINSAHIVNGTLNVNETIQLAEKVAEQLLAN
;
A
#
# COMPACT_ATOMS: atom_id res chain seq x y z
N LEU A 1 -6.46 4.47 -9.44
CA LEU A 1 -7.43 5.00 -10.42
C LEU A 1 -6.70 5.82 -11.48
N LEU A 2 -7.21 5.82 -12.70
CA LEU A 2 -6.67 6.55 -13.85
C LEU A 2 -7.62 7.70 -14.20
N LEU A 3 -7.07 8.91 -14.35
CA LEU A 3 -7.83 10.14 -14.62
C LEU A 3 -7.37 10.82 -15.90
N LYS A 4 -8.28 11.56 -16.54
CA LYS A 4 -7.95 12.45 -17.67
C LYS A 4 -7.01 13.59 -17.28
N LYS A 5 -7.11 14.06 -16.03
CA LYS A 5 -6.33 15.18 -15.48
C LYS A 5 -5.96 14.92 -14.02
N PRO A 6 -4.83 15.45 -13.53
CA PRO A 6 -4.42 15.30 -12.12
C PRO A 6 -5.43 15.90 -11.15
N LEU A 7 -5.51 15.34 -9.93
CA LEU A 7 -6.31 15.90 -8.84
C LEU A 7 -5.63 17.14 -8.22
N SER A 8 -4.31 17.09 -8.10
CA SER A 8 -3.49 18.17 -7.53
C SER A 8 -2.05 18.11 -8.06
N ASN A 9 -1.20 19.04 -7.61
CA ASN A 9 0.24 19.02 -7.90
C ASN A 9 1.06 18.39 -6.76
N PHE A 10 0.41 17.87 -5.72
CA PHE A 10 1.09 17.29 -4.56
C PHE A 10 1.21 15.79 -4.71
N TYR A 11 2.43 15.26 -4.55
CA TYR A 11 2.67 13.83 -4.63
C TYR A 11 1.90 13.04 -3.56
N VAL A 12 1.96 13.46 -2.29
CA VAL A 12 1.25 12.82 -1.18
C VAL A 12 0.41 13.84 -0.44
N THR A 13 -0.87 13.53 -0.27
CA THR A 13 -1.78 14.23 0.64
C THR A 13 -2.25 13.24 1.70
N ASN A 14 -1.85 13.47 2.96
CA ASN A 14 -2.31 12.66 4.09
C ASN A 14 -3.66 13.19 4.57
N ILE A 15 -4.60 12.28 4.87
CA ILE A 15 -5.95 12.65 5.29
C ILE A 15 -6.15 12.29 6.76
N THR A 16 -6.57 13.28 7.55
CA THR A 16 -6.86 13.13 8.98
C THR A 16 -8.35 13.19 9.28
N ASP A 17 -9.16 13.66 8.34
CA ASP A 17 -10.61 13.75 8.44
C ASP A 17 -11.28 12.37 8.51
N THR A 18 -12.23 12.22 9.44
CA THR A 18 -12.90 10.93 9.71
C THR A 18 -13.95 10.55 8.69
N TRP A 19 -14.43 11.49 7.87
CA TRP A 19 -15.46 11.25 6.86
C TRP A 19 -14.90 10.67 5.56
N VAL A 20 -13.59 10.80 5.32
CA VAL A 20 -12.94 10.32 4.09
C VAL A 20 -12.68 8.82 4.20
N PRO A 21 -13.07 8.01 3.20
CA PRO A 21 -13.02 6.56 3.31
C PRO A 21 -11.64 5.97 3.01
N PHE A 22 -10.57 6.76 2.92
CA PHE A 22 -9.17 6.37 2.66
C PHE A 22 -8.21 7.28 3.45
N THR A 23 -6.95 6.86 3.60
CA THR A 23 -5.99 7.53 4.49
C THR A 23 -5.06 8.52 3.78
N GLY A 24 -5.04 8.50 2.45
CA GLY A 24 -4.21 9.40 1.66
C GLY A 24 -4.62 9.46 0.20
N VAL A 25 -4.07 10.45 -0.50
CA VAL A 25 -4.07 10.55 -1.96
C VAL A 25 -2.62 10.58 -2.42
N ILE A 26 -2.23 9.60 -3.23
CA ILE A 26 -0.90 9.51 -3.84
C ILE A 26 -1.05 9.83 -5.33
N GLU A 27 -0.72 11.04 -5.73
CA GLU A 27 -0.76 11.51 -7.11
C GLU A 27 0.57 11.17 -7.80
N MET A 28 0.66 9.98 -8.39
CA MET A 28 1.89 9.54 -9.05
C MET A 28 2.26 10.42 -10.23
N SER A 29 1.28 11.06 -10.87
CA SER A 29 1.56 11.96 -12.00
C SER A 29 2.25 13.27 -11.60
N ALA A 30 2.39 13.55 -10.30
CA ALA A 30 3.27 14.60 -9.78
C ALA A 30 4.76 14.21 -9.76
N LEU A 31 5.08 12.91 -9.80
CA LEU A 31 6.46 12.40 -9.88
C LEU A 31 6.82 11.81 -11.25
N VAL A 32 5.86 11.18 -11.92
CA VAL A 32 6.04 10.48 -13.19
C VAL A 32 5.44 11.32 -14.31
N ASP A 33 6.24 11.60 -15.33
CA ASP A 33 5.78 12.29 -16.54
C ASP A 33 4.61 11.51 -17.17
N ARG A 34 3.48 12.20 -17.38
CA ARG A 34 2.24 11.65 -17.91
C ARG A 34 2.41 11.00 -19.27
N LYS A 35 3.46 11.30 -20.04
CA LYS A 35 3.75 10.59 -21.30
C LYS A 35 3.93 9.09 -21.10
N TYR A 36 4.47 8.66 -19.96
CA TYR A 36 4.62 7.24 -19.59
C TYR A 36 3.31 6.60 -19.12
N LEU A 37 2.28 7.42 -18.89
CA LEU A 37 0.94 7.03 -18.45
C LEU A 37 -0.10 7.22 -19.57
N GLY A 38 0.35 7.33 -20.83
CA GLY A 38 -0.54 7.56 -21.99
C GLY A 38 -1.23 8.92 -21.96
N GLY A 39 -0.61 9.93 -21.36
CA GLY A 39 -1.18 11.27 -21.17
C GLY A 39 -2.13 11.39 -19.99
N ASN A 40 -2.37 10.33 -19.22
CA ASN A 40 -3.31 10.33 -18.10
C ASN A 40 -2.62 10.63 -16.75
N ALA A 41 -3.41 10.83 -15.71
CA ALA A 41 -2.95 10.93 -14.33
C ALA A 41 -3.25 9.64 -13.54
N LEU A 42 -2.26 9.14 -12.80
CA LEU A 42 -2.38 7.93 -12.00
C LEU A 42 -2.41 8.30 -10.51
N VAL A 43 -3.48 7.90 -9.83
CA VAL A 43 -3.70 8.19 -8.42
C VAL A 43 -3.93 6.90 -7.64
N TYR A 44 -3.28 6.77 -6.48
CA TYR A 44 -3.59 5.72 -5.50
C TYR A 44 -4.29 6.30 -4.27
N LEU A 45 -5.28 5.54 -3.78
CA LEU A 45 -6.06 5.87 -2.59
C LEU A 45 -5.87 4.76 -1.54
N PRO A 46 -4.75 4.77 -0.79
CA PRO A 46 -4.49 3.75 0.22
C PRO A 46 -5.53 3.78 1.35
N LYS A 47 -5.86 2.59 1.85
CA LYS A 47 -6.64 2.40 3.07
C LYS A 47 -6.08 1.22 3.84
N TYR A 48 -5.69 1.47 5.08
CA TYR A 48 -5.22 0.43 6.00
C TYR A 48 -6.39 -0.05 6.86
N LEU A 49 -6.52 -1.37 7.00
CA LEU A 49 -7.62 -2.01 7.69
C LEU A 49 -7.11 -3.23 8.49
N PRO A 50 -7.71 -3.53 9.65
CA PRO A 50 -7.56 -4.84 10.29
C PRO A 50 -7.94 -5.97 9.33
N SER A 51 -7.28 -7.13 9.44
CA SER A 51 -7.47 -8.26 8.49
C SER A 51 -8.89 -8.84 8.45
N ASP A 52 -9.67 -8.61 9.50
CA ASP A 52 -11.06 -9.02 9.70
C ASP A 52 -12.08 -7.91 9.41
N ASP A 53 -11.64 -6.75 8.93
CA ASP A 53 -12.52 -5.61 8.66
C ASP A 53 -13.59 -5.95 7.59
N PRO A 54 -14.87 -5.60 7.82
CA PRO A 54 -15.95 -5.84 6.86
C PRO A 54 -15.74 -5.22 5.48
N ALA A 55 -14.94 -4.16 5.37
CA ALA A 55 -14.66 -3.49 4.10
C ALA A 55 -13.92 -4.39 3.10
N PHE A 56 -13.27 -5.46 3.54
CA PHE A 56 -12.71 -6.48 2.64
C PHE A 56 -13.77 -7.24 1.84
N TYR A 57 -15.02 -7.25 2.30
CA TYR A 57 -16.13 -7.95 1.65
C TYR A 57 -17.03 -7.03 0.80
N LEU A 58 -16.78 -5.71 0.82
CA LEU A 58 -17.44 -4.78 -0.08
C LEU A 58 -17.02 -5.08 -1.52
N SER A 59 -17.99 -5.03 -2.44
CA SER A 59 -17.72 -5.12 -3.87
C SER A 59 -16.86 -3.95 -4.35
N ASP A 60 -16.13 -4.15 -5.45
CA ASP A 60 -15.32 -3.10 -6.07
C ASP A 60 -16.16 -1.86 -6.38
N LYS A 61 -17.40 -2.05 -6.82
CA LYS A 61 -18.35 -0.98 -7.15
C LYS A 61 -18.78 -0.18 -5.92
N GLU A 62 -19.02 -0.84 -4.79
CA GLU A 62 -19.35 -0.15 -3.54
C GLU A 62 -18.17 0.69 -3.01
N LEU A 63 -16.94 0.16 -3.13
CA LEU A 63 -15.74 0.90 -2.76
C LEU A 63 -15.48 2.06 -3.72
N GLU A 64 -15.62 1.85 -5.03
CA GLU A 64 -15.52 2.88 -6.05
C GLU A 64 -16.48 4.03 -5.75
N GLU A 65 -17.76 3.75 -5.55
CA GLU A 65 -18.76 4.78 -5.29
C GLU A 65 -18.40 5.57 -4.02
N LYS A 66 -18.04 4.89 -2.92
CA LYS A 66 -17.63 5.56 -1.68
C LYS A 66 -16.41 6.47 -1.88
N PHE A 67 -15.38 5.96 -2.56
CA PHE A 67 -14.11 6.68 -2.72
C PHE A 67 -14.26 7.84 -3.70
N VAL A 68 -14.98 7.64 -4.80
CA VAL A 68 -15.24 8.69 -5.80
C VAL A 68 -16.12 9.80 -5.22
N GLN A 69 -17.15 9.47 -4.43
CA GLN A 69 -17.97 10.49 -3.76
C GLN A 69 -17.13 11.35 -2.81
N ALA A 70 -16.20 10.75 -2.07
CA ALA A 70 -15.28 11.53 -1.24
C ALA A 70 -14.36 12.42 -2.09
N LEU A 71 -13.81 11.92 -3.19
CA LEU A 71 -13.00 12.73 -4.10
C LEU A 71 -13.77 13.92 -4.70
N LEU A 72 -15.04 13.73 -5.08
CA LEU A 72 -15.89 14.82 -5.57
C LEU A 72 -16.08 15.93 -4.52
N GLN A 73 -16.16 15.56 -3.23
CA GLN A 73 -16.23 16.53 -2.13
C GLN A 73 -14.87 17.19 -1.85
N MET A 74 -13.77 16.43 -1.93
CA MET A 74 -12.43 16.94 -1.65
C MET A 74 -11.87 17.86 -2.74
N TYR A 75 -12.18 17.58 -4.01
CA TYR A 75 -11.58 18.25 -5.17
C TYR A 75 -12.66 18.92 -6.03
N PRO A 76 -12.93 20.23 -5.87
CA PRO A 76 -14.03 20.91 -6.56
C PRO A 76 -13.97 20.92 -8.09
N ARG A 77 -12.80 20.63 -8.68
CA ARG A 77 -12.59 20.55 -10.14
C ARG A 77 -12.60 19.13 -10.70
N PHE A 78 -12.66 18.14 -9.82
CA PHE A 78 -12.78 16.75 -10.19
C PHE A 78 -14.23 16.44 -10.52
N GLU A 79 -14.46 15.85 -11.68
CA GLU A 79 -15.76 15.38 -12.10
C GLU A 79 -15.72 13.88 -12.32
N ARG A 80 -16.88 13.21 -12.19
CA ARG A 80 -16.95 11.76 -12.48
C ARG A 80 -16.56 11.45 -13.93
N SER A 81 -16.74 12.40 -14.84
CA SER A 81 -16.33 12.33 -16.24
C SER A 81 -14.80 12.27 -16.43
N ASP A 82 -14.01 12.66 -15.43
CA ASP A 82 -12.54 12.59 -15.44
C ASP A 82 -12.04 11.17 -15.15
N LEU A 83 -12.84 10.33 -14.50
CA LEU A 83 -12.48 8.96 -14.13
C LEU A 83 -12.49 8.06 -15.36
N LEU A 84 -11.32 7.56 -15.77
CA LEU A 84 -11.17 6.62 -16.87
C LEU A 84 -11.22 5.17 -16.39
N CYS A 85 -10.67 4.91 -15.21
CA CYS A 85 -10.61 3.58 -14.64
C CYS A 85 -10.47 3.63 -13.11
N PHE A 86 -11.22 2.77 -12.42
CA PHE A 86 -11.06 2.48 -11.01
C PHE A 86 -10.76 0.99 -10.84
N GLN A 87 -9.74 0.66 -10.06
CA GLN A 87 -9.33 -0.71 -9.80
C GLN A 87 -9.05 -0.85 -8.32
N VAL A 88 -9.56 -1.92 -7.72
CA VAL A 88 -9.36 -2.22 -6.30
C VAL A 88 -8.39 -3.37 -6.17
N SER A 89 -7.32 -3.16 -5.41
CA SER A 89 -6.46 -4.23 -4.93
C SER A 89 -6.66 -4.40 -3.43
N ARG A 90 -6.77 -5.65 -2.97
CA ARG A 90 -6.99 -6.00 -1.56
C ARG A 90 -5.95 -7.02 -1.13
N VAL A 91 -5.26 -6.74 -0.03
CA VAL A 91 -4.31 -7.67 0.59
C VAL A 91 -4.57 -7.67 2.08
N ARG A 92 -4.91 -8.83 2.66
CA ARG A 92 -5.23 -8.97 4.09
C ARG A 92 -4.01 -8.99 4.99
N TYR A 93 -2.90 -9.55 4.49
CA TYR A 93 -1.67 -9.72 5.24
C TYR A 93 -0.54 -8.98 4.53
N VAL A 94 -0.27 -7.77 4.99
CA VAL A 94 0.70 -6.85 4.39
C VAL A 94 1.93 -6.72 5.29
N LEU A 95 1.75 -6.07 6.44
CA LEU A 95 2.80 -5.86 7.45
C LEU A 95 2.41 -6.58 8.74
N ALA A 96 3.38 -7.24 9.37
CA ALA A 96 3.20 -7.74 10.72
C ALA A 96 3.12 -6.55 11.71
N ILE A 97 2.10 -6.55 12.57
CA ILE A 97 1.91 -5.47 13.54
C ILE A 97 2.98 -5.60 14.63
N SER A 98 3.83 -4.58 14.74
CA SER A 98 4.84 -4.50 15.79
C SER A 98 4.17 -4.36 17.15
N THR A 99 4.40 -5.36 18.01
CA THR A 99 3.98 -5.35 19.41
C THR A 99 5.15 -5.03 20.34
N VAL A 100 4.87 -4.80 21.63
CA VAL A 100 5.93 -4.67 22.63
C VAL A 100 6.77 -5.95 22.64
N ASN A 101 8.09 -5.77 22.55
CA ASN A 101 9.10 -6.82 22.44
C ASN A 101 8.90 -7.75 21.23
N TYR A 102 8.43 -7.22 20.10
CA TYR A 102 8.16 -8.00 18.89
C TYR A 102 9.37 -8.83 18.43
N SER A 103 10.57 -8.24 18.45
CA SER A 103 11.80 -8.92 18.04
C SER A 103 12.15 -10.15 18.89
N GLU A 104 11.71 -10.20 20.14
CA GLU A 104 11.91 -11.35 21.05
C GLU A 104 10.91 -12.47 20.79
N LYS A 105 9.81 -12.19 20.09
CA LYS A 105 8.69 -13.10 19.84
C LYS A 105 8.67 -13.63 18.40
N LEU A 106 9.65 -13.26 17.58
CA LEU A 106 9.72 -13.71 16.21
C LEU A 106 9.97 -15.22 16.13
N PRO A 107 9.32 -15.92 15.18
CA PRO A 107 9.67 -17.30 14.91
C PRO A 107 11.12 -17.38 14.42
N PRO A 108 11.83 -18.49 14.72
CA PRO A 108 13.15 -18.72 14.15
C PRO A 108 13.08 -18.85 12.63
N MET A 109 14.10 -18.34 11.92
CA MET A 109 14.21 -18.49 10.47
C MET A 109 14.46 -19.94 10.02
N PRO A 110 15.32 -20.74 10.69
CA PRO A 110 15.43 -22.16 10.40
C PRO A 110 14.13 -22.90 10.71
N THR A 111 13.67 -23.72 9.77
CA THR A 111 12.50 -24.57 9.98
C THR A 111 12.88 -25.94 10.53
N SER A 112 11.89 -26.77 10.83
CA SER A 112 12.12 -28.18 11.18
C SER A 112 12.58 -29.04 9.98
N ILE A 113 12.57 -28.50 8.76
CA ILE A 113 13.02 -29.20 7.56
C ILE A 113 14.46 -28.75 7.25
N PRO A 114 15.44 -29.68 7.22
CA PRO A 114 16.82 -29.35 6.89
C PRO A 114 16.93 -28.66 5.52
N GLY A 115 17.69 -27.56 5.47
CA GLY A 115 17.88 -26.78 4.24
C GLY A 115 16.73 -25.84 3.87
N VAL A 116 15.66 -25.77 4.68
CA VAL A 116 14.53 -24.87 4.44
C VAL A 116 14.48 -23.78 5.52
N TYR A 117 14.50 -22.54 5.07
CA TYR A 117 14.48 -21.34 5.91
C TYR A 117 13.30 -20.44 5.50
N ILE A 118 12.65 -19.81 6.48
CA ILE A 118 11.57 -18.84 6.25
C ILE A 118 12.07 -17.45 6.60
N ILE A 119 12.06 -16.57 5.60
CA ILE A 119 12.38 -15.15 5.72
C ILE A 119 11.25 -14.39 5.05
N ASN A 120 10.68 -13.41 5.74
CA ASN A 120 9.56 -12.62 5.23
C ASN A 120 9.53 -11.25 5.93
N SER A 121 8.56 -10.42 5.57
CA SER A 121 8.43 -9.07 6.12
C SER A 121 8.23 -8.99 7.63
N ALA A 122 7.78 -10.06 8.29
CA ALA A 122 7.72 -10.12 9.75
C ALA A 122 9.10 -9.99 10.39
N HIS A 123 10.17 -10.38 9.69
CA HIS A 123 11.54 -10.30 10.19
C HIS A 123 12.16 -8.90 10.02
N ILE A 124 11.40 -7.92 9.51
CA ILE A 124 11.80 -6.50 9.48
C ILE A 124 11.46 -5.88 10.83
N VAL A 125 12.42 -5.87 11.77
CA VAL A 125 12.20 -5.44 13.17
C VAL A 125 12.36 -3.94 13.42
N ASN A 126 13.14 -3.25 12.59
CA ASN A 126 13.54 -1.85 12.80
C ASN A 126 13.12 -0.91 11.65
N GLY A 127 12.07 -1.28 10.91
CA GLY A 127 11.68 -0.55 9.71
C GLY A 127 10.24 -0.79 9.30
N THR A 128 9.91 -0.29 8.11
CA THR A 128 8.62 -0.51 7.44
C THR A 128 8.80 -1.45 6.25
N LEU A 129 7.72 -1.80 5.56
CA LEU A 129 7.77 -2.64 4.34
C LEU A 129 8.36 -1.95 3.11
N ASN A 130 9.28 -1.01 3.29
CA ASN A 130 9.92 -0.42 2.13
C ASN A 130 10.83 -1.46 1.44
N VAL A 131 11.08 -1.25 0.15
CA VAL A 131 11.84 -2.19 -0.67
C VAL A 131 13.27 -2.36 -0.14
N ASN A 132 13.86 -1.29 0.39
CA ASN A 132 15.23 -1.30 0.90
C ASN A 132 15.36 -2.24 2.12
N GLU A 133 14.45 -2.16 3.09
CA GLU A 133 14.45 -3.07 4.25
C GLU A 133 14.29 -4.53 3.83
N THR A 134 13.43 -4.78 2.84
CA THR A 134 13.17 -6.14 2.34
C THR A 134 14.42 -6.72 1.66
N ILE A 135 15.10 -5.93 0.84
CA ILE A 135 16.33 -6.34 0.15
C ILE A 135 17.46 -6.55 1.17
N GLN A 136 17.69 -5.60 2.08
CA GLN A 136 18.74 -5.70 3.10
C GLN A 136 18.55 -6.94 3.99
N LEU A 137 17.31 -7.24 4.39
CA LEU A 137 17.01 -8.45 5.14
C LEU A 137 17.35 -9.71 4.34
N ALA A 138 16.96 -9.76 3.06
CA ALA A 138 17.23 -10.91 2.20
C ALA A 138 18.74 -11.12 1.97
N GLU A 139 19.48 -10.07 1.64
CA GLU A 139 20.93 -10.10 1.41
C GLU A 139 21.67 -10.56 2.67
N LYS A 140 21.37 -9.94 3.83
CA LYS A 140 21.99 -10.29 5.10
C LYS A 140 21.80 -11.76 5.45
N VAL A 141 20.59 -12.29 5.29
CA VAL A 141 20.33 -13.69 5.64
C VAL A 141 20.96 -14.63 4.61
N ALA A 142 20.96 -14.29 3.32
CA ALA A 142 21.63 -15.09 2.30
C ALA A 142 23.14 -15.24 2.59
N GLU A 143 23.83 -14.16 2.97
CA GLU A 143 25.25 -14.22 3.37
C GLU A 143 25.47 -15.13 4.58
N GLN A 144 24.61 -15.04 5.60
CA GLN A 144 24.69 -15.89 6.80
C GLN A 144 24.49 -17.38 6.47
N LEU A 145 23.62 -17.70 5.52
CA LEU A 145 23.37 -19.07 5.10
C LEU A 145 24.50 -19.66 4.26
N LEU A 146 25.18 -18.83 3.45
CA LEU A 146 26.30 -19.25 2.60
C LEU A 146 27.63 -19.36 3.36
N ALA A 147 27.76 -18.66 4.50
CA ALA A 147 28.95 -18.72 5.36
C ALA A 147 29.00 -19.95 6.28
N ASN A 148 27.90 -20.70 6.38
CA ASN A 148 27.79 -21.96 7.12
C ASN A 148 27.95 -23.16 6.18
#